data_AF-A0A7S2WV54-F1
#
_entry.id   AF-A0A7S2WV54-F1
#
_cell.length_a   1.000
_cell.length_b   1.000
_cell.length_c   1.000
_cell.angle_alpha   90.00
_cell.angle_beta   90.00
_cell.angle_gamma   90.00
#
_symmetry.space_group_name_H-M   'P 1'
#
loop_
_entity.id
_entity.type
_entity.pdbx_description
1 polymer ?
#
loop_
_entity_poly.entity_id
_entity_poly.type
_entity_poly.pdbx_seq_one_letter_code
_entity_poly.pdbx_strand_id
1 'polypeptide(L)'
;ARAAPMALRLTRALRLAVSKTSTGLVGLPVDVNARVNLISMQSQVLAAAERLLPEGTAYRDSVVATSSYRLKVATEHQEEDEIERIIGFGQLEELIWQAKDEIELIWQAK
;
A
#
# COMPACT_ATOMS: atom_id res chain seq x y z
N ALA A 1 -28.69 -18.21 35.14
CA ALA A 1 -27.29 -18.10 34.69
C ALA A 1 -27.30 -17.87 33.18
N ARG A 2 -26.83 -16.72 32.70
CA ARG A 2 -26.82 -16.36 31.26
C ARG A 2 -25.43 -16.70 30.72
N ALA A 3 -25.33 -17.69 29.84
CA ALA A 3 -24.08 -18.04 29.18
C ALA A 3 -23.64 -16.88 28.29
N ALA A 4 -22.42 -16.37 28.49
CA ALA A 4 -21.82 -15.38 27.62
C ALA A 4 -21.45 -16.03 26.28
N PRO A 5 -21.62 -15.33 25.13
CA PRO A 5 -21.22 -15.89 23.84
C PRO A 5 -19.69 -15.97 23.78
N MET A 6 -19.18 -17.18 23.55
CA MET A 6 -17.77 -17.46 23.34
C MET A 6 -17.37 -16.90 21.97
N ALA A 7 -16.75 -15.72 21.95
CA ALA A 7 -16.20 -15.14 20.74
C ALA A 7 -15.10 -16.07 20.19
N LEU A 8 -15.32 -16.61 19.00
CA LEU A 8 -14.39 -17.50 18.32
C LEU A 8 -13.09 -16.74 18.00
N ARG A 9 -12.05 -16.93 18.82
CA ARG A 9 -10.70 -16.42 18.54
C ARG A 9 -10.05 -17.31 17.49
N LEU A 10 -10.24 -16.97 16.21
CA LEU A 10 -9.52 -17.58 15.10
C LEU A 10 -8.00 -17.45 15.33
N THR A 11 -7.29 -18.57 15.31
CA THR A 11 -5.83 -18.65 15.45
C THR A 11 -5.13 -18.01 14.25
N ARG A 12 -3.92 -17.47 14.45
CA ARG A 12 -3.09 -16.83 13.41
C ARG A 12 -2.91 -17.70 12.15
N ALA A 13 -2.88 -19.02 12.30
CA ALA A 13 -2.78 -19.97 11.20
C ALA A 13 -4.02 -19.98 10.28
N LEU A 14 -5.23 -19.81 10.84
CA LEU A 14 -6.46 -19.73 10.05
C LEU A 14 -6.62 -18.37 9.37
N ARG A 15 -6.04 -17.29 9.92
CA ARG A 15 -5.99 -15.97 9.26
C ARG A 15 -5.03 -15.96 8.06
N LEU A 16 -3.88 -16.64 8.16
CA LEU A 16 -3.00 -16.88 7.02
C LEU A 16 -3.67 -17.71 5.90
N ALA A 17 -4.75 -18.44 6.22
CA ALA A 17 -5.52 -19.22 5.23
C ALA A 17 -6.57 -18.38 4.47
N VAL A 18 -6.87 -17.16 4.91
CA VAL A 18 -7.72 -16.21 4.18
C VAL A 18 -6.82 -15.24 3.43
N SER A 19 -6.25 -15.71 2.32
CA SER A 19 -5.56 -14.86 1.36
C SER A 19 -6.51 -14.46 0.23
N LYS A 20 -6.35 -13.25 -0.30
CA LYS A 20 -7.01 -12.84 -1.55
C LYS A 20 -6.71 -13.84 -2.65
N THR A 21 -7.75 -14.30 -3.34
CA THR A 21 -7.64 -15.30 -4.42
C THR A 21 -7.52 -14.65 -5.80
N SER A 22 -8.05 -13.45 -5.95
CA SER A 22 -7.97 -12.63 -7.15
C SER A 22 -8.16 -11.16 -6.76
N THR A 23 -7.54 -10.25 -7.51
CA THR A 23 -7.82 -8.81 -7.44
C THR A 23 -9.12 -8.45 -8.17
N GLY A 24 -9.69 -9.37 -8.95
CA GLY A 24 -10.83 -9.11 -9.84
C GLY A 24 -10.48 -8.28 -11.07
N LEU A 25 -9.21 -7.91 -11.26
CA LEU A 25 -8.72 -7.12 -12.40
C LEU A 25 -7.87 -7.99 -13.33
N VAL A 26 -8.13 -7.90 -14.63
CA VAL A 26 -7.36 -8.63 -15.65
C VAL A 26 -5.96 -8.04 -15.74
N GLY A 27 -4.93 -8.89 -15.70
CA GLY A 27 -3.54 -8.48 -15.82
C GLY A 27 -2.89 -7.96 -14.53
N LEU A 28 -3.63 -7.91 -13.41
CA LEU A 28 -3.09 -7.54 -12.10
C LEU A 28 -3.13 -8.74 -11.14
N PRO A 29 -2.06 -9.55 -11.08
CA PRO A 29 -2.03 -10.73 -10.21
C PRO A 29 -1.99 -10.33 -8.73
N VAL A 30 -2.50 -11.21 -7.89
CA VAL A 30 -2.44 -11.08 -6.44
C VAL A 30 -0.99 -11.09 -5.95
N ASP A 31 -0.65 -10.13 -5.09
CA ASP A 31 0.63 -10.08 -4.38
C ASP A 31 0.46 -10.55 -2.94
N VAL A 32 1.08 -11.69 -2.60
CA VAL A 32 1.01 -12.33 -1.28
C VAL A 32 1.66 -11.48 -0.19
N ASN A 33 2.60 -10.59 -0.56
CA ASN A 33 3.30 -9.70 0.36
C ASN A 33 3.00 -8.22 0.03
N ALA A 34 1.80 -7.92 -0.47
CA ALA A 34 1.44 -6.61 -0.99
C ALA A 34 1.76 -5.46 -0.03
N ARG A 35 1.46 -5.61 1.27
CA ARG A 35 1.81 -4.59 2.28
C ARG A 35 3.32 -4.29 2.33
N VAL A 36 4.16 -5.33 2.39
CA VAL A 36 5.62 -5.18 2.48
C VAL A 36 6.16 -4.54 1.20
N ASN A 37 5.66 -4.99 0.05
CA ASN A 37 6.04 -4.48 -1.25
C ASN A 37 5.60 -3.03 -1.45
N LEU A 38 4.42 -2.65 -0.96
CA LEU A 38 3.94 -1.27 -0.98
C LEU A 38 4.83 -0.36 -0.13
N ILE A 39 5.19 -0.76 1.09
CA ILE A 39 6.11 0.00 1.94
C ILE A 39 7.45 0.20 1.21
N SER A 40 8.02 -0.88 0.68
CA SER A 40 9.28 -0.82 -0.07
C SER A 40 9.20 0.11 -1.28
N MET A 41 8.10 0.06 -2.04
CA MET A 41 7.94 0.88 -3.24
C MET A 41 7.73 2.35 -2.90
N GLN A 42 6.93 2.68 -1.88
CA GLN A 42 6.71 4.06 -1.46
C GLN A 42 8.00 4.71 -0.91
N SER A 43 8.83 3.95 -0.19
CA SER A 43 10.16 4.42 0.22
C SER A 43 11.06 4.72 -0.99
N GLN A 44 10.98 3.93 -2.06
CA GLN A 44 11.73 4.20 -3.30
C GLN A 44 11.22 5.45 -4.03
N VAL A 45 9.89 5.67 -4.08
CA VAL A 45 9.30 6.90 -4.65
C VAL A 45 9.80 8.13 -3.90
N LEU A 46 9.76 8.12 -2.55
CA LEU A 46 10.25 9.23 -1.74
C LEU A 46 11.74 9.52 -2.00
N ALA A 47 12.57 8.46 -2.01
CA ALA A 47 14.00 8.61 -2.31
C ALA A 47 14.25 9.13 -3.73
N ALA A 48 13.47 8.71 -4.72
CA ALA A 48 13.57 9.20 -6.09
C ALA A 48 13.16 10.68 -6.17
N ALA A 49 12.05 11.06 -5.56
CA ALA A 49 11.56 12.43 -5.52
C ALA A 49 12.57 13.39 -4.86
N GLU A 50 13.15 13.01 -3.72
CA GLU A 50 14.16 13.82 -3.03
C GLU A 50 15.46 13.99 -3.83
N ARG A 51 15.88 12.94 -4.57
CA ARG A 51 17.15 12.93 -5.29
C ARG A 51 17.08 13.56 -6.68
N LEU A 52 15.93 13.46 -7.35
CA LEU A 52 15.80 13.81 -8.77
C LEU A 52 15.01 15.10 -8.99
N LEU A 53 14.06 15.44 -8.12
CA LEU A 53 13.21 16.62 -8.32
C LEU A 53 13.75 17.84 -7.54
N PRO A 54 13.75 19.05 -8.13
CA PRO A 54 14.13 20.27 -7.44
C PRO A 54 13.22 20.60 -6.25
N GLU A 55 13.78 21.18 -5.19
CA GLU A 55 13.03 21.69 -4.04
C GLU A 55 12.10 22.85 -4.44
N GLY A 56 10.95 22.95 -3.76
CA GLY A 56 9.96 24.02 -3.98
C GLY A 56 9.12 23.85 -5.24
N THR A 57 9.19 22.69 -5.90
CA THR A 57 8.30 22.36 -7.03
C THR A 57 7.01 21.71 -6.51
N ALA A 58 5.85 22.19 -6.99
CA ALA A 58 4.54 21.67 -6.59
C ALA A 58 4.39 20.16 -6.87
N TYR A 59 5.06 19.66 -7.91
CA TYR A 59 5.07 18.23 -8.22
C TYR A 59 5.79 17.42 -7.15
N ARG A 60 7.01 17.81 -6.74
CA ARG A 60 7.74 17.15 -5.64
C ARG A 60 6.92 17.16 -4.35
N ASP A 61 6.33 18.30 -4.00
CA ASP A 61 5.54 18.43 -2.77
C ASP A 61 4.32 17.48 -2.78
N SER A 62 3.65 17.36 -3.93
CA SER A 62 2.48 16.48 -4.09
C SER A 62 2.86 15.00 -4.00
N VAL A 63 3.96 14.60 -4.65
CA VAL A 63 4.49 13.24 -4.59
C VAL A 63 4.90 12.88 -3.17
N VAL A 64 5.67 13.74 -2.50
CA VAL A 64 6.14 13.51 -1.13
C VAL A 64 4.96 13.40 -0.16
N ALA A 65 3.97 14.29 -0.27
CA ALA A 65 2.79 14.25 0.60
C ALA A 65 2.00 12.95 0.42
N THR A 66 1.76 12.55 -0.84
CA THR A 66 0.98 11.36 -1.17
C THR A 66 1.71 10.08 -0.75
N SER A 67 2.99 9.95 -1.11
CA SER A 67 3.80 8.77 -0.78
C SER A 67 4.05 8.64 0.72
N SER A 68 4.28 9.75 1.44
CA SER A 68 4.43 9.71 2.90
C SER A 68 3.14 9.28 3.59
N TYR A 69 1.99 9.75 3.13
CA TYR A 69 0.70 9.30 3.66
C TYR A 69 0.48 7.80 3.46
N ARG A 70 0.68 7.30 2.22
CA ARG A 70 0.53 5.88 1.90
C ARG A 70 1.50 5.01 2.71
N LEU A 71 2.77 5.44 2.83
CA LEU A 71 3.80 4.75 3.62
C LEU A 71 3.42 4.68 5.10
N LYS A 72 2.92 5.79 5.67
CA LYS A 72 2.47 5.86 7.06
C LYS A 72 1.34 4.86 7.32
N VAL A 73 0.28 4.89 6.51
CA VAL A 73 -0.88 4.00 6.69
C VAL A 73 -0.46 2.53 6.55
N ALA A 74 0.34 2.19 5.54
CA ALA A 74 0.83 0.82 5.37
C ALA A 74 1.72 0.34 6.52
N THR A 75 2.40 1.25 7.22
CA THR A 75 3.23 0.93 8.39
C THR A 75 2.40 0.74 9.65
N GLU A 76 1.40 1.59 9.87
CA GLU A 76 0.55 1.60 11.08
C GLU A 76 -0.46 0.43 11.11
N HIS A 77 -0.91 -0.03 9.95
CA HIS A 77 -1.91 -1.10 9.82
C HIS A 77 -1.30 -2.38 9.27
N GLN A 78 -1.84 -3.54 9.67
CA GLN A 78 -1.36 -4.86 9.25
C GLN A 78 -2.27 -5.54 8.23
N GLU A 79 -3.58 -5.33 8.33
CA GLU A 79 -4.58 -5.98 7.48
C GLU A 79 -4.74 -5.19 6.18
N GLU A 80 -4.72 -5.89 5.04
CA GLU A 80 -4.78 -5.26 3.71
C GLU A 80 -6.09 -4.49 3.52
N ASP A 81 -7.23 -5.10 3.83
CA ASP A 81 -8.55 -4.48 3.75
C ASP A 81 -8.66 -3.18 4.58
N GLU A 82 -7.95 -3.11 5.71
CA GLU A 82 -7.91 -1.92 6.53
C GLU A 82 -7.10 -0.80 5.85
N ILE A 83 -5.92 -1.14 5.33
CA ILE A 83 -5.07 -0.20 4.59
C ILE A 83 -5.80 0.35 3.38
N GLU A 84 -6.42 -0.52 2.57
CA GLU A 84 -7.16 -0.14 1.35
C GLU A 84 -8.33 0.79 1.67
N ARG A 85 -9.09 0.49 2.72
CA ARG A 85 -10.20 1.32 3.17
C ARG A 85 -9.75 2.69 3.70
N ILE A 86 -8.64 2.75 4.42
CA ILE A 86 -8.12 4.01 4.97
C ILE A 86 -7.56 4.89 3.85
N ILE A 87 -6.77 4.32 2.94
CA ILE A 87 -6.22 5.05 1.79
C ILE A 87 -7.33 5.45 0.82
N GLY A 88 -8.34 4.59 0.63
CA GLY A 88 -9.52 4.88 -0.19
C GLY A 88 -9.21 5.00 -1.68
N PHE A 89 -8.16 4.33 -2.18
CA PHE A 89 -7.65 4.49 -3.54
C PHE A 89 -7.34 3.16 -4.24
N GLY A 90 -8.29 2.22 -4.19
CA GLY A 90 -8.16 0.90 -4.81
C GLY A 90 -7.38 -0.10 -3.97
N GLN A 91 -6.97 -1.20 -4.61
CA GLN A 91 -6.25 -2.31 -3.98
C GLN A 91 -4.75 -2.01 -3.79
N LEU A 92 -4.10 -2.72 -2.87
CA LEU A 92 -2.66 -2.54 -2.64
C LEU A 92 -1.83 -2.80 -3.90
N GLU A 93 -2.21 -3.78 -4.72
CA GLU A 93 -1.55 -4.07 -6.00
C GLU A 93 -1.61 -2.90 -6.98
N GLU A 94 -2.75 -2.20 -7.04
CA GLU A 94 -2.90 -1.01 -7.87
C GLU A 94 -1.99 0.11 -7.36
N LEU A 95 -1.89 0.28 -6.03
CA LEU A 95 -0.99 1.26 -5.42
C LEU A 95 0.49 0.95 -5.67
N ILE A 96 0.87 -0.33 -5.69
CA ILE A 96 2.22 -0.76 -6.04
C ILE A 96 2.52 -0.46 -7.51
N TRP A 97 1.58 -0.77 -8.40
CA TRP A 97 1.72 -0.48 -9.83
C TRP A 97 1.85 1.02 -10.08
N GLN A 98 0.97 1.84 -9.49
CA GLN A 98 1.07 3.30 -9.52
C GLN A 98 2.41 3.82 -9.00
N ALA A 99 2.96 3.24 -7.93
CA ALA A 99 4.24 3.66 -7.40
C ALA A 99 5.41 3.35 -8.33
N LYS A 100 5.33 2.27 -9.13
CA LYS A 100 6.32 1.99 -10.18
C LYS A 100 6.23 3.02 -11.31
N ASP A 101 5.03 3.29 -11.78
CA ASP A 101 4.77 4.31 -12.80
C ASP A 101 5.22 5.70 -12.33
N GLU A 102 5.00 6.04 -11.06
CA GLU A 102 5.46 7.29 -10.47
C GLU A 102 6.99 7.41 -10.50
N ILE A 103 7.72 6.33 -10.20
CA ILE A 103 9.18 6.33 -10.32
C ILE A 103 9.60 6.59 -11.77
N GLU A 104 8.98 5.90 -12.74
CA GLU A 104 9.25 6.13 -14.17
C GLU A 104 8.96 7.58 -14.59
N LEU A 105 7.86 8.16 -14.09
CA LEU A 105 7.50 9.55 -14.34
C LEU A 105 8.53 10.52 -13.75
N ILE A 106 8.97 10.30 -12.51
CA ILE A 106 10.04 11.11 -11.88
C ILE A 106 11.31 11.07 -12.72
N TRP A 107 11.67 9.91 -13.29
CA TRP A 107 12.82 9.80 -14.20
C TRP A 107 12.69 10.61 -15.48
N GLN A 108 11.48 10.81 -15.98
CA GLN A 108 11.19 11.67 -17.14
C GLN A 108 11.08 13.15 -16.76
N ALA A 109 10.70 13.45 -15.52
CA ALA A 109 10.46 14.81 -15.02
C ALA A 109 11.71 15.49 -14.43
N LYS A 110 12.82 14.76 -14.25
CA LYS A 110 14.11 15.32 -13.84
C LYS A 110 14.66 16.32 -14.86
#